data_AF-A0A418GJR7-F1
#
_entry.id   AF-A0A418GJR7-F1
#
_cell.length_a   1.000
_cell.length_b   1.000
_cell.length_c   1.000
_cell.angle_alpha   90.00
_cell.angle_beta   90.00
_cell.angle_gamma   90.00
#
_symmetry.space_group_name_H-M   'P 1'
#
loop_
_entity.id
_entity.type
_entity.pdbx_description
1 polymer ?
#
loop_
_entity_poly.entity_id
_entity_poly.type
_entity_poly.pdbx_seq_one_letter_code
_entity_poly.pdbx_strand_id
1 'polypeptide(L)'
;VKPKHEFNYQQAVERLPGEDPSQLNDPAYRRLRIITDNLKQEEHAIVQVEEMQAVNAVLYGKYTMEGDQFEKIEVDFGRSTKNNITQGSGKEWSKQDRDTFDPTHDIDLYCDLASGLVNIAIMDGTVWRLLNGFKLFREKLDTRRGSNSQLETAVKDLGAVVSFKGYYGD
;
A
#
# COMPACT_ATOMS: atom_id res chain seq x y z
N VAL A 1 7.76 16.49 -7.77
CA VAL A 1 6.52 17.27 -7.54
C VAL A 1 6.87 18.51 -6.71
N LYS A 2 6.17 19.64 -6.87
CA LYS A 2 6.41 20.87 -6.09
C LYS A 2 5.09 21.45 -5.59
N PRO A 3 4.48 20.87 -4.55
CA PRO A 3 3.24 21.40 -3.97
C PRO A 3 3.52 22.76 -3.30
N LYS A 4 2.49 23.59 -3.17
CA LYS A 4 2.55 24.88 -2.49
C LYS A 4 1.22 25.18 -1.82
N HIS A 5 1.25 25.78 -0.64
CA HIS A 5 0.05 26.25 0.07
C HIS A 5 0.10 27.75 0.34
N GLU A 6 -1.06 28.41 0.24
CA GLU A 6 -1.21 29.79 0.67
C GLU A 6 -1.21 29.85 2.21
N PHE A 7 -0.55 30.87 2.74
CA PHE A 7 -0.58 31.14 4.17
C PHE A 7 -1.69 32.15 4.50
N ASN A 8 -2.67 31.74 5.30
CA ASN A 8 -3.79 32.60 5.72
C ASN A 8 -3.95 32.61 7.26
N TYR A 9 -3.94 33.79 7.88
CA TYR A 9 -4.13 33.94 9.34
C TYR A 9 -5.55 33.63 9.82
N GLN A 10 -6.55 33.78 8.95
CA GLN A 10 -7.97 33.56 9.28
C GLN A 10 -8.37 32.09 9.19
N GLN A 11 -7.48 31.20 8.74
CA GLN A 11 -7.79 29.78 8.66
C GLN A 11 -8.00 29.20 10.07
N ALA A 12 -8.96 28.30 10.17
CA ALA A 12 -9.14 27.51 11.38
C ALA A 12 -7.95 26.56 11.53
N VAL A 13 -7.37 26.48 12.72
CA VAL A 13 -6.28 25.55 13.05
C VAL A 13 -6.83 24.51 14.01
N GLU A 14 -6.68 23.23 13.65
CA GLU A 14 -7.04 22.14 14.53
C GLU A 14 -6.02 22.03 15.67
N ARG A 15 -6.52 21.90 16.90
CA ARG A 15 -5.66 21.80 18.09
C ARG A 15 -5.11 20.38 18.21
N LEU A 16 -3.82 20.25 18.47
CA LEU A 16 -3.20 18.97 18.74
C LEU A 16 -3.62 18.41 20.11
N PRO A 17 -3.62 17.08 20.28
CA PRO A 17 -3.83 16.46 21.58
C PRO A 17 -2.80 16.98 22.60
N GLY A 18 -3.28 17.51 23.74
CA GLY A 18 -2.43 18.03 24.81
C GLY A 18 -1.86 19.44 24.59
N GLU A 19 -2.22 20.12 23.49
CA GLU A 19 -1.80 21.49 23.23
C GLU A 19 -2.58 22.51 24.10
N ASP A 20 -1.86 23.49 24.65
CA ASP A 20 -2.45 24.59 25.43
C ASP A 20 -3.27 25.51 24.51
N PRO A 21 -4.60 25.66 24.75
CA PRO A 21 -5.47 26.49 23.91
C PRO A 21 -5.07 27.97 23.89
N SER A 22 -4.40 28.46 24.93
CA SER A 22 -4.04 29.88 25.05
C SER A 22 -2.90 30.28 24.11
N GLN A 23 -2.00 29.34 23.78
CA GLN A 23 -0.88 29.57 22.86
C GLN A 23 -1.35 29.85 21.43
N LEU A 24 -2.51 29.31 21.04
CA LEU A 24 -3.13 29.57 19.75
C LEU A 24 -3.70 31.00 19.61
N ASN A 25 -3.66 31.84 20.65
CA ASN A 25 -3.96 33.25 20.53
C ASN A 25 -2.74 34.09 20.14
N ASP A 26 -1.51 33.60 20.35
CA ASP A 26 -0.28 34.28 19.95
C ASP A 26 -0.11 34.19 18.41
N PRO A 27 -0.10 35.33 17.68
CA PRO A 27 0.06 35.33 16.23
C PRO A 27 1.37 34.69 15.75
N ALA A 28 2.46 34.76 16.53
CA ALA A 28 3.74 34.16 16.17
C ALA A 28 3.67 32.63 16.23
N TYR A 29 3.11 32.10 17.32
CA TYR A 29 2.87 30.67 17.48
C TYR A 29 1.92 30.13 16.41
N ARG A 30 0.77 30.81 16.18
CA ARG A 30 -0.19 30.44 15.12
C ARG A 30 0.46 30.34 13.73
N ARG A 31 1.33 31.30 13.39
CA ARG A 31 2.04 31.31 12.12
C ARG A 31 2.93 30.07 11.97
N LEU A 32 3.70 29.73 12.99
CA LEU A 32 4.57 28.55 12.96
C LEU A 32 3.76 27.26 12.83
N ARG A 33 2.61 27.17 13.48
CA ARG A 33 1.71 26.00 13.40
C ARG A 33 1.18 25.77 12.00
N ILE A 34 0.60 26.80 11.39
CA ILE A 34 0.11 26.74 10.01
C ILE A 34 1.22 26.34 9.03
N ILE A 35 2.41 26.94 9.15
CA ILE A 35 3.53 26.61 8.25
C ILE A 35 3.95 25.15 8.43
N THR A 36 4.03 24.68 9.67
CA THR A 36 4.42 23.29 9.96
C THR A 36 3.40 22.30 9.41
N ASP A 37 2.11 22.60 9.54
CA ASP A 37 1.04 21.73 9.03
C ASP A 37 1.03 21.73 7.50
N ASN A 38 1.23 22.87 6.85
CA ASN A 38 1.39 22.95 5.40
C ASN A 38 2.61 22.14 4.93
N LEU A 39 3.75 22.24 5.60
CA LEU A 39 4.94 21.46 5.25
C LEU A 39 4.70 19.95 5.37
N LYS A 40 3.99 19.50 6.42
CA LYS A 40 3.60 18.09 6.55
C LYS A 40 2.67 17.64 5.43
N GLN A 41 1.69 18.46 5.05
CA GLN A 41 0.80 18.15 3.94
C GLN A 41 1.56 18.08 2.61
N GLU A 42 2.52 18.99 2.39
CA GLU A 42 3.38 18.99 1.21
C GLU A 42 4.26 17.74 1.15
N GLU A 43 4.87 17.34 2.27
CA GLU A 43 5.65 16.11 2.37
C GLU A 43 4.77 14.87 2.10
N HIS A 44 3.60 14.79 2.71
CA HIS A 44 2.65 13.70 2.46
C HIS A 44 2.20 13.63 1.00
N ALA A 45 1.94 14.77 0.36
CA ALA A 45 1.57 14.79 -1.05
C ALA A 45 2.68 14.27 -1.96
N ILE A 46 3.95 14.59 -1.64
CA ILE A 46 5.10 14.07 -2.37
C ILE A 46 5.20 12.54 -2.19
N VAL A 47 5.16 12.07 -0.94
CA VAL A 47 5.23 10.63 -0.64
C VAL A 47 4.08 9.86 -1.30
N GLN A 48 2.88 10.41 -1.33
CA GLN A 48 1.74 9.79 -2.01
C GLN A 48 1.95 9.63 -3.52
N VAL A 49 2.55 10.62 -4.18
CA VAL A 49 2.85 10.52 -5.60
C VAL A 49 3.97 9.51 -5.85
N GLU A 50 5.01 9.52 -5.01
CA GLU A 50 6.11 8.54 -5.09
C GLU A 50 5.61 7.11 -4.86
N GLU A 51 4.74 6.90 -3.89
CA GLU A 51 4.11 5.61 -3.62
C GLU A 51 3.24 5.15 -4.79
N MET A 52 2.44 6.05 -5.37
CA MET A 52 1.64 5.73 -6.56
C MET A 52 2.53 5.32 -7.74
N GLN A 53 3.66 6.00 -7.93
CA GLN A 53 4.64 5.65 -8.96
C GLN A 53 5.29 4.30 -8.68
N ALA A 54 5.67 4.02 -7.43
CA ALA A 54 6.24 2.75 -7.01
C ALA A 54 5.25 1.59 -7.22
N VAL A 55 4.00 1.75 -6.80
CA VAL A 55 2.93 0.75 -6.99
C VAL A 55 2.69 0.50 -8.47
N ASN A 56 2.59 1.54 -9.30
CA ASN A 56 2.41 1.38 -10.75
C ASN A 56 3.61 0.68 -11.40
N ALA A 57 4.83 1.04 -11.01
CA ALA A 57 6.04 0.38 -11.47
C ALA A 57 6.03 -1.12 -11.12
N VAL A 58 5.64 -1.48 -9.90
CA VAL A 58 5.56 -2.88 -9.46
C VAL A 58 4.43 -3.64 -10.14
N LEU A 59 3.23 -3.04 -10.28
CA LEU A 59 2.05 -3.72 -10.82
C LEU A 59 2.09 -3.82 -12.34
N TYR A 60 2.49 -2.75 -13.04
CA TYR A 60 2.41 -2.67 -14.50
C TYR A 60 3.79 -2.72 -15.17
N GLY A 61 4.88 -2.60 -14.42
CA GLY A 61 6.23 -2.51 -14.99
C GLY A 61 6.54 -1.13 -15.56
N LYS A 62 5.61 -0.18 -15.39
CA LYS A 62 5.66 1.16 -15.95
C LYS A 62 4.76 2.10 -15.17
N TYR A 63 5.04 3.39 -15.25
CA TYR A 63 4.15 4.43 -14.74
C TYR A 63 4.15 5.63 -15.69
N THR A 64 3.10 6.44 -15.61
CA THR A 64 3.01 7.69 -16.37
C THR A 64 3.16 8.87 -15.42
N MET A 65 3.96 9.85 -15.82
CA MET A 65 4.06 11.14 -15.15
C MET A 65 3.31 12.18 -15.96
N GLU A 66 2.54 13.02 -15.26
CA GLU A 66 1.90 14.20 -15.83
C GLU A 66 2.11 15.38 -14.88
N GLY A 67 2.13 16.59 -15.43
CA GLY A 67 2.17 17.81 -14.63
C GLY A 67 1.97 19.04 -15.51
N ASP A 68 1.54 20.14 -14.92
CA ASP A 68 1.19 21.36 -15.67
C ASP A 68 2.35 21.93 -16.51
N GLN A 69 3.59 21.54 -16.20
CA GLN A 69 4.80 22.04 -16.85
C GLN A 69 5.41 21.08 -17.88
N PHE A 70 4.87 19.87 -18.03
CA PHE A 70 5.39 18.89 -18.98
C PHE A 70 4.28 17.95 -19.48
N GLU A 71 4.37 17.55 -20.75
CA GLU A 71 3.41 16.61 -21.33
C GLU A 71 3.50 15.23 -20.66
N LYS A 72 2.46 14.41 -20.83
CA LYS A 72 2.40 13.08 -20.23
C LYS A 72 3.54 12.19 -20.75
N ILE A 73 4.41 11.73 -19.86
CA ILE A 73 5.54 10.86 -20.18
C ILE A 73 5.28 9.48 -19.58
N GLU A 74 5.47 8.42 -20.37
CA GLU A 74 5.48 7.04 -19.90
C GLU A 74 6.92 6.61 -19.60
N VAL A 75 7.16 6.10 -18.39
CA VAL A 75 8.40 5.47 -17.97
C VAL A 75 8.17 3.97 -17.92
N ASP A 76 8.76 3.24 -18.87
CA ASP A 76 8.69 1.79 -18.97
C ASP A 76 10.01 1.15 -18.51
N PHE A 77 9.94 0.25 -17.54
CA PHE A 77 11.10 -0.48 -17.01
C PHE A 77 11.41 -1.77 -17.79
N GLY A 78 10.65 -2.08 -18.84
CA GLY A 78 10.89 -3.24 -19.69
C GLY A 78 10.56 -4.57 -19.01
N ARG A 79 9.63 -4.58 -18.07
CA ARG A 79 9.20 -5.81 -17.39
C ARG A 79 8.53 -6.76 -18.40
N SER A 80 8.84 -8.04 -18.30
CA SER A 80 8.24 -9.07 -19.16
C SER A 80 6.70 -9.08 -19.05
N THR A 81 6.04 -9.14 -20.19
CA THR A 81 4.57 -9.19 -20.27
C THR A 81 3.98 -10.45 -19.64
N LYS A 82 4.77 -11.53 -19.53
CA LYS A 82 4.37 -12.77 -18.87
C LYS A 82 4.16 -12.61 -17.37
N ASN A 83 4.73 -11.59 -16.74
CA ASN A 83 4.55 -11.30 -15.32
C ASN A 83 3.21 -10.59 -15.04
N ASN A 84 2.47 -10.15 -16.07
CA ASN A 84 1.11 -9.66 -15.96
C ASN A 84 0.11 -10.77 -16.25
N ILE A 85 -0.32 -11.46 -15.20
CA ILE A 85 -1.14 -12.66 -15.33
C ILE A 85 -2.61 -12.29 -15.14
N THR A 86 -3.45 -12.68 -16.11
CA THR A 86 -4.90 -12.63 -15.98
C THR A 86 -5.42 -14.04 -15.84
N GLN A 87 -6.29 -14.31 -14.86
CA GLN A 87 -6.89 -15.63 -14.70
C GLN A 87 -7.69 -15.99 -15.96
N GLY A 88 -7.38 -17.14 -16.54
CA GLY A 88 -8.02 -17.61 -17.76
C GLY A 88 -9.49 -17.96 -17.55
N SER A 89 -10.27 -17.97 -18.63
CA SER A 89 -11.68 -18.34 -18.59
C SER A 89 -11.87 -19.77 -18.06
N GLY A 90 -12.75 -19.94 -17.07
CA GLY A 90 -13.02 -21.21 -16.39
C GLY A 90 -12.00 -21.57 -15.30
N LYS A 91 -10.87 -20.87 -15.23
CA LYS A 91 -9.84 -21.01 -14.18
C LYS A 91 -9.88 -19.88 -13.17
N GLU A 92 -10.87 -18.98 -13.24
CA GLU A 92 -11.00 -17.91 -12.27
C GLU A 92 -11.30 -18.50 -10.90
N TRP A 93 -10.59 -18.04 -9.86
CA TRP A 93 -10.82 -18.47 -8.47
C TRP A 93 -12.27 -18.25 -8.04
N SER A 94 -12.94 -17.25 -8.60
CA SER A 94 -14.35 -16.97 -8.31
C SER A 94 -15.32 -18.07 -8.76
N LYS A 95 -14.93 -18.93 -9.71
CA LYS A 95 -15.74 -20.04 -10.24
C LYS A 95 -15.31 -21.40 -9.72
N GLN A 96 -14.23 -21.47 -8.95
CA GLN A 96 -13.75 -22.73 -8.39
C GLN A 96 -14.56 -23.13 -7.15
N ASP A 97 -14.63 -24.44 -6.92
CA ASP A 97 -15.24 -25.02 -5.73
C ASP A 97 -14.40 -24.71 -4.49
N ARG A 98 -15.01 -24.12 -3.46
CA ARG A 98 -14.27 -23.64 -2.29
C ARG A 98 -13.76 -24.74 -1.37
N ASP A 99 -14.32 -25.94 -1.44
CA ASP A 99 -13.99 -27.05 -0.55
C ASP A 99 -12.93 -27.98 -1.15
N THR A 100 -12.85 -28.05 -2.48
CA THR A 100 -11.99 -29.01 -3.19
C THR A 100 -10.86 -28.37 -4.01
N PHE A 101 -11.01 -27.10 -4.42
CA PHE A 101 -9.97 -26.44 -5.19
C PHE A 101 -8.82 -25.97 -4.32
N ASP A 102 -7.59 -26.19 -4.80
CA ASP A 102 -6.37 -25.73 -4.16
C ASP A 102 -5.76 -24.56 -4.95
N PRO A 103 -5.92 -23.32 -4.48
CA PRO A 103 -5.40 -22.13 -5.16
C PRO A 103 -3.88 -21.99 -5.03
N THR A 104 -3.22 -22.83 -4.22
CA THR A 104 -1.77 -22.70 -3.97
C THR A 104 -0.93 -23.06 -5.19
N HIS A 105 -1.36 -24.05 -5.97
CA HIS A 105 -0.69 -24.41 -7.22
C HIS A 105 -0.67 -23.26 -8.23
N ASP A 106 -1.74 -22.46 -8.27
CA ASP A 106 -1.77 -21.27 -9.11
C ASP A 106 -0.77 -20.22 -8.63
N ILE A 107 -0.63 -20.04 -7.31
CA ILE A 107 0.36 -19.10 -6.75
C ILE A 107 1.78 -19.54 -7.10
N ASP A 108 2.10 -20.83 -6.97
CA ASP A 108 3.41 -21.38 -7.33
C ASP A 108 3.71 -21.14 -8.82
N LEU A 109 2.73 -21.42 -9.70
CA LEU A 109 2.84 -21.16 -11.13
C LEU A 109 3.05 -19.67 -11.46
N TYR A 110 2.46 -18.76 -10.68
CA TYR A 110 2.67 -17.32 -10.86
C TYR A 110 4.09 -16.92 -10.43
N CYS A 111 4.60 -17.50 -9.34
CA CYS A 111 5.96 -17.27 -8.86
C CYS A 111 7.02 -17.80 -9.82
N ASP A 112 6.78 -18.93 -10.50
CA ASP A 112 7.69 -19.51 -11.51
C ASP A 112 7.97 -18.58 -12.71
N LEU A 113 7.07 -17.62 -12.96
CA LEU A 113 7.25 -16.61 -14.01
C LEU A 113 8.15 -15.45 -13.57
N ALA A 114 8.46 -15.34 -12.28
CA ALA A 114 9.42 -14.37 -11.78
C ALA A 114 10.86 -14.82 -12.06
N SER A 115 11.75 -13.86 -12.31
CA SER A 115 13.18 -14.16 -12.55
C SER A 115 13.96 -14.49 -11.27
N GLY A 116 13.31 -14.40 -10.11
CA GLY A 116 13.92 -14.64 -8.80
C GLY A 116 12.90 -15.22 -7.82
N LEU A 117 13.39 -15.55 -6.63
CA LEU A 117 12.55 -16.12 -5.57
C LEU A 117 11.55 -15.07 -5.07
N VAL A 118 10.28 -15.46 -5.02
CA VAL A 118 9.19 -14.65 -4.48
C VAL A 118 8.89 -15.14 -3.07
N ASN A 119 9.05 -14.27 -2.08
CA ASN A 119 8.81 -14.58 -0.66
C ASN A 119 7.70 -13.72 -0.03
N ILE A 120 7.17 -12.74 -0.75
CA ILE A 120 6.10 -11.85 -0.28
C ILE A 120 5.04 -11.74 -1.37
N ALA A 121 3.79 -12.00 -0.98
CA ALA A 121 2.61 -11.75 -1.82
C ALA A 121 1.78 -10.63 -1.19
N ILE A 122 1.52 -9.57 -1.97
CA ILE A 122 0.68 -8.44 -1.58
C ILE A 122 -0.65 -8.58 -2.31
N MET A 123 -1.76 -8.49 -1.56
CA MET A 123 -3.11 -8.71 -2.10
C MET A 123 -4.05 -7.61 -1.61
N ASP A 124 -5.05 -7.30 -2.41
CA ASP A 124 -6.15 -6.44 -1.98
C ASP A 124 -7.13 -7.22 -1.09
N GLY A 125 -8.08 -6.50 -0.48
CA GLY A 125 -9.08 -7.11 0.41
C GLY A 125 -10.00 -8.11 -0.30
N THR A 126 -10.27 -7.93 -1.61
CA THR A 126 -11.17 -8.83 -2.33
C THR A 126 -10.51 -10.15 -2.69
N VAL A 127 -9.26 -10.13 -3.17
CA VAL A 127 -8.44 -11.32 -3.43
C VAL A 127 -8.18 -12.06 -2.12
N TRP A 128 -7.81 -11.36 -1.05
CA TRP A 128 -7.61 -12.00 0.26
C TRP A 128 -8.86 -12.73 0.76
N ARG A 129 -10.03 -12.09 0.67
CA ARG A 129 -11.31 -12.70 1.08
C ARG A 129 -11.66 -13.92 0.23
N LEU A 130 -11.37 -13.89 -1.07
CA LEU A 130 -11.60 -15.02 -1.97
C LEU A 130 -10.65 -16.17 -1.64
N LEU A 131 -9.35 -15.89 -1.51
CA LEU A 131 -8.31 -16.87 -1.22
C LEU A 131 -8.55 -17.55 0.14
N ASN A 132 -8.84 -16.76 1.18
CA ASN A 132 -9.21 -17.27 2.50
C ASN A 132 -10.57 -18.01 2.51
N GLY A 133 -11.34 -17.91 1.43
CA GLY A 133 -12.57 -18.68 1.25
C GLY A 133 -12.33 -20.15 0.92
N PHE A 134 -11.15 -20.51 0.38
CA PHE A 134 -10.81 -21.89 0.07
C PHE A 134 -10.42 -22.67 1.31
N LYS A 135 -10.97 -23.87 1.47
CA LYS A 135 -10.68 -24.76 2.60
C LYS A 135 -9.21 -25.19 2.59
N LEU A 136 -8.71 -25.69 1.46
CA LEU A 136 -7.34 -26.20 1.33
C LEU A 136 -6.28 -25.11 1.55
N PHE A 137 -6.57 -23.87 1.18
CA PHE A 137 -5.70 -22.73 1.48
C PHE A 137 -5.60 -22.48 2.99
N ARG A 138 -6.73 -22.47 3.71
CA ARG A 138 -6.76 -22.26 5.17
C ARG A 138 -6.05 -23.36 5.95
N GLU A 139 -6.09 -24.59 5.45
CA GLU A 139 -5.38 -25.73 6.07
C GLU A 139 -3.86 -25.59 5.94
N LYS A 140 -3.38 -24.96 4.86
CA LYS A 140 -1.95 -24.71 4.60
C LYS A 140 -1.42 -23.38 5.15
N LEU A 141 -2.31 -22.45 5.51
CA LEU A 141 -1.94 -21.14 6.02
C LEU A 141 -1.39 -21.26 7.45
N ASP A 142 -0.12 -20.95 7.65
CA ASP A 142 0.43 -20.85 9.00
C ASP A 142 0.19 -19.44 9.57
N THR A 143 -0.69 -19.40 10.57
CA THR A 143 -1.05 -18.20 11.33
C THR A 143 -0.28 -18.08 12.64
N ARG A 144 0.54 -19.08 13.00
CA ARG A 144 1.42 -19.03 14.16
C ARG A 144 2.49 -17.98 13.89
N ARG A 145 2.22 -16.76 14.35
CA ARG A 145 3.16 -15.65 14.33
C ARG A 145 4.35 -16.01 15.22
N GLY A 146 5.40 -16.57 14.63
CA GLY A 146 6.73 -16.58 15.23
C GLY A 146 7.24 -15.15 15.29
N SER A 147 7.51 -14.64 16.49
CA SER A 147 8.15 -13.34 16.70
C SER A 147 9.49 -13.30 15.97
N ASN A 148 9.54 -12.67 14.80
CA ASN A 148 10.72 -11.88 14.48
C ASN A 148 10.68 -10.72 15.48
N SER A 149 11.56 -10.77 16.48
CA SER A 149 11.69 -9.82 17.58
C SER A 149 12.00 -8.40 17.11
N GLN A 150 11.01 -7.76 16.49
CA GLN A 150 10.75 -6.34 16.63
C GLN A 150 9.82 -6.21 17.85
N LEU A 151 9.99 -5.18 18.66
CA LEU A 151 9.30 -5.00 19.93
C LEU A 151 7.79 -4.75 19.70
N GLU A 152 7.02 -5.83 19.58
CA GLU A 152 5.59 -5.85 19.27
C GLU A 152 4.74 -5.62 20.53
N THR A 153 4.57 -4.34 20.92
CA THR A 153 3.59 -3.95 21.95
C THR A 153 2.28 -3.53 21.30
N ALA A 154 1.29 -4.43 21.30
CA ALA A 154 -0.10 -4.19 20.92
C ALA A 154 -0.33 -3.65 19.50
N VAL A 155 -1.61 -3.54 19.11
CA VAL A 155 -2.08 -3.01 17.82
C VAL A 155 -1.37 -1.68 17.48
N LYS A 156 -0.35 -1.73 16.62
CA LYS A 156 0.32 -0.58 16.01
C LYS A 156 0.61 -0.99 14.56
N ASP A 157 -0.08 -0.48 13.56
CA ASP A 157 -0.22 0.94 13.27
C ASP A 157 -1.57 1.18 12.55
N LEU A 158 -2.42 2.08 13.06
CA LEU A 158 -3.64 2.51 12.34
C LEU A 158 -3.31 3.21 11.01
N GLY A 159 -2.03 3.50 10.76
CA GLY A 159 -1.51 4.05 9.50
C GLY A 159 -0.84 3.03 8.55
N ALA A 160 -0.64 1.77 8.95
CA ALA A 160 -0.08 0.78 8.04
C ALA A 160 -1.15 0.29 7.05
N VAL A 161 -0.98 0.63 5.77
CA VAL A 161 -1.92 0.27 4.69
C VAL A 161 -1.94 -1.25 4.42
N VAL A 162 -0.91 -1.98 4.87
CA VAL A 162 -0.75 -3.41 4.63
C VAL A 162 -0.71 -4.19 5.96
N SER A 163 -1.49 -5.26 6.05
CA SER A 163 -1.57 -6.15 7.22
C SER A 163 -0.93 -7.49 6.91
N PHE A 164 0.05 -7.91 7.71
CA PHE A 164 0.64 -9.25 7.63
C PHE A 164 -0.38 -10.31 8.10
N LYS A 165 -0.59 -11.37 7.30
CA LYS A 165 -1.61 -12.39 7.55
C LYS A 165 -1.08 -13.75 7.96
N GLY A 166 0.17 -14.09 7.65
CA GLY A 166 0.75 -15.39 7.97
C GLY A 166 1.82 -15.78 6.96
N TYR A 167 2.39 -16.96 7.17
CA TYR A 167 3.33 -17.59 6.25
C TYR A 167 2.61 -18.67 5.44
N TYR A 168 3.08 -18.90 4.22
CA TYR A 168 2.61 -19.95 3.33
C TYR A 168 3.82 -20.65 2.73
N GLY A 169 3.87 -21.99 2.83
CA GLY A 169 5.07 -22.78 2.55
C GLY A 169 6.11 -22.69 3.68
N ASP A 170 6.89 -23.75 3.87
CA ASP A 170 8.11 -23.74 4.70
C ASP A 170 9.30 -23.30 3.84
#